data_AF-A0A6I6G1Y2-F1
#
_entry.id   AF-A0A6I6G1Y2-F1
#
_cell.length_a   1.000
_cell.length_b   1.000
_cell.length_c   1.000
_cell.angle_alpha   90.00
_cell.angle_beta   90.00
_cell.angle_gamma   90.00
#
_symmetry.space_group_name_H-M   'P 1'
#
loop_
_entity.id
_entity.type
_entity.pdbx_description
1 polymer ?
#
loop_
_entity_poly.entity_id
_entity_poly.type
_entity_poly.pdbx_seq_one_letter_code
_entity_poly.pdbx_strand_id
1 'polypeptide(L)'
;MREGPGGLEGLADALDSDLAAADAALAERFPGPAATRQPVHTLYLPAERVHAGVVPEVGAAALEAFDTHLPDTSALAGVFGDLLAGALDLEREAASLHTLVRDKLAREPVEDLRIDFEDGFTQRGVPADARDRDEDAHVDRVLADLVATRTASEQRGPDSSSLSSSTPSSAPSLPPFWGLRFGSLDPRTRRRGIRTFTRFVGGLAAGGGLHGNHASGFRPTLPKVTSVDQVRAMVRMCRELEQATGLAERTLGFEIQIETPQSICGPDGSALVARLVHAADRRCIGLHYGTYDYSAACGIAAEYQAMDHPVADHAKAVMQVAAAGTGVALSDGSTNRLPVGEADAVLPAWQLHARLVDRSLRRGFYQGWDLHPAQLVSRYVATYAFYRRSLPTAGARLSAYLGSTVDGRAGSAGYLDEPATARALADFCVRALDCGAATDAEVEELTGADRAALDRLRRPRSGRADLAAHRPAESTT
;
A
#
# COMPACT_ATOMS: atom_id res chain seq x y z
N MET A 1 11.20 54.63 -38.37
CA MET A 1 10.31 54.04 -37.34
C MET A 1 9.60 52.85 -37.96
N ARG A 2 9.91 51.64 -37.50
CA ARG A 2 9.13 50.43 -37.78
C ARG A 2 8.85 49.79 -36.43
N GLU A 3 7.66 49.99 -35.89
CA GLU A 3 7.15 49.19 -34.77
C GLU A 3 6.80 47.82 -35.34
N GLY A 4 7.45 46.76 -34.80
CA GLY A 4 7.29 45.39 -35.26
C GLY A 4 6.04 44.72 -34.69
N PRO A 5 5.36 43.82 -35.41
CA PRO A 5 4.07 43.25 -35.03
C PRO A 5 4.18 42.06 -34.05
N GLY A 6 5.01 42.15 -33.00
CA GLY A 6 5.31 41.02 -32.10
C GLY A 6 5.22 41.38 -30.62
N GLY A 7 4.12 42.02 -30.21
CA GLY A 7 3.88 42.41 -28.82
C GLY A 7 3.60 41.23 -27.87
N LEU A 8 3.26 41.55 -26.62
CA LEU A 8 2.85 40.62 -25.55
C LEU A 8 1.77 39.61 -25.98
N GLU A 9 1.04 39.90 -27.05
CA GLU A 9 0.02 39.05 -27.67
C GLU A 9 0.57 37.70 -28.18
N GLY A 10 1.84 37.61 -28.59
CA GLY A 10 2.48 36.37 -29.03
C GLY A 10 3.32 35.66 -27.96
N LEU A 11 3.43 36.24 -26.77
CA LEU A 11 4.30 35.73 -25.70
C LEU A 11 3.78 34.39 -25.16
N ALA A 12 2.47 34.23 -25.01
CA ALA A 12 1.87 32.99 -24.51
C ALA A 12 2.17 31.80 -25.43
N ASP A 13 1.93 31.95 -26.74
CA ASP A 13 2.19 30.89 -27.73
C ASP A 13 3.68 30.51 -27.79
N ALA A 14 4.57 31.49 -27.67
CA ALA A 14 6.01 31.25 -27.63
C ALA A 14 6.41 30.45 -26.37
N LEU A 15 5.90 30.83 -25.19
CA LEU A 15 6.17 30.11 -23.94
C LEU A 15 5.56 28.70 -23.94
N ASP A 16 4.36 28.52 -24.51
CA ASP A 16 3.75 27.19 -24.70
C ASP A 16 4.63 26.30 -25.58
N SER A 17 5.19 26.84 -26.67
CA SER A 17 6.11 26.11 -27.53
C SER A 17 7.41 25.75 -26.81
N ASP A 18 7.97 26.69 -26.03
CA ASP A 18 9.23 26.49 -25.29
C ASP A 18 9.08 25.44 -24.18
N LEU A 19 7.91 25.38 -23.52
CA LEU A 19 7.65 24.48 -22.38
C LEU A 19 7.05 23.12 -22.77
N ALA A 20 6.51 22.97 -23.98
CA ALA A 20 5.80 21.74 -24.40
C ALA A 20 6.59 20.44 -24.16
N ALA A 21 7.90 20.43 -24.43
CA ALA A 21 8.75 19.25 -24.22
C ALA A 21 8.96 18.95 -22.72
N ALA A 22 9.10 20.00 -21.89
CA ALA A 22 9.23 19.85 -20.45
C ALA A 22 7.93 19.34 -19.82
N ASP A 23 6.78 19.86 -20.27
CA ASP A 23 5.45 19.45 -19.81
C ASP A 23 5.15 17.99 -20.21
N ALA A 24 5.46 17.61 -21.45
CA ALA A 24 5.30 16.23 -21.91
C ALA A 24 6.15 15.26 -21.07
N ALA A 25 7.41 15.64 -20.82
CA ALA A 25 8.31 14.82 -20.01
C ALA A 25 7.89 14.76 -18.52
N LEU A 26 7.28 15.82 -17.99
CA LEU A 26 6.70 15.83 -16.66
C LEU A 26 5.48 14.91 -16.59
N ALA A 27 4.54 15.03 -17.52
CA ALA A 27 3.34 14.19 -17.58
C ALA A 27 3.67 12.69 -17.75
N GLU A 28 4.70 12.37 -18.52
CA GLU A 28 5.16 10.99 -18.69
C GLU A 28 5.75 10.39 -17.40
N ARG A 29 6.60 11.16 -16.71
CA ARG A 29 7.29 10.72 -15.48
C ARG A 29 6.40 10.74 -14.25
N PHE A 30 5.39 11.61 -14.23
CA PHE A 30 4.50 11.84 -13.09
C PHE A 30 3.02 11.77 -13.51
N PRO A 31 2.51 10.56 -13.84
CA PRO A 31 1.14 10.37 -14.28
C PRO A 31 0.07 10.64 -13.20
N GLY A 32 0.49 10.85 -11.95
CA GLY A 32 -0.39 11.01 -10.79
C GLY A 32 -0.52 9.72 -9.96
N PRO A 33 -1.31 9.76 -8.87
CA PRO A 33 -1.50 8.61 -7.98
C PRO A 33 -2.27 7.48 -8.69
N ALA A 34 -2.00 6.25 -8.27
CA ALA A 34 -2.78 5.10 -8.70
C ALA A 34 -4.25 5.25 -8.26
N ALA A 35 -5.18 4.85 -9.15
CA ALA A 35 -6.62 4.88 -8.87
C ALA A 35 -7.13 3.62 -8.16
N THR A 36 -6.25 2.65 -7.88
CA THR A 36 -6.59 1.38 -7.26
C THR A 36 -6.47 1.44 -5.75
N ARG A 37 -7.20 0.54 -5.06
CA ARG A 37 -7.04 0.31 -3.62
C ARG A 37 -5.58 0.03 -3.29
N GLN A 38 -5.09 0.67 -2.23
CA GLN A 38 -3.82 0.34 -1.59
C GLN A 38 -4.12 -0.46 -0.32
N PRO A 39 -3.42 -1.59 -0.06
CA PRO A 39 -3.62 -2.32 1.19
C PRO A 39 -3.08 -1.53 2.37
N VAL A 40 -3.68 -1.69 3.56
CA VAL A 40 -3.18 -1.03 4.79
C VAL A 40 -2.00 -1.74 5.42
N HIS A 41 -1.76 -2.99 5.02
CA HIS A 41 -0.67 -3.80 5.52
C HIS A 41 -0.21 -4.86 4.50
N THR A 42 1.01 -5.35 4.68
CA THR A 42 1.57 -6.53 4.04
C THR A 42 2.03 -7.52 5.10
N LEU A 43 1.42 -8.70 5.16
CA LEU A 43 1.84 -9.77 6.05
C LEU A 43 2.95 -10.59 5.40
N TYR A 44 4.13 -10.62 6.02
CA TYR A 44 5.25 -11.46 5.57
C TYR A 44 5.17 -12.84 6.25
N LEU A 45 5.10 -13.90 5.45
CA LEU A 45 5.18 -15.28 5.93
C LEU A 45 6.29 -16.04 5.18
N PRO A 46 7.16 -16.77 5.91
CA PRO A 46 8.10 -17.71 5.31
C PRO A 46 7.40 -18.69 4.36
N ALA A 47 8.04 -18.98 3.22
CA ALA A 47 7.45 -19.82 2.17
C ALA A 47 6.98 -21.20 2.66
N GLU A 48 7.64 -21.79 3.66
CA GLU A 48 7.27 -23.07 4.29
C GLU A 48 5.95 -23.02 5.07
N ARG A 49 5.51 -21.84 5.51
CA ARG A 49 4.25 -21.64 6.24
C ARG A 49 3.07 -21.32 5.34
N VAL A 50 3.30 -20.97 4.08
CA VAL A 50 2.24 -20.59 3.15
C VAL A 50 1.63 -21.83 2.52
N HIS A 51 0.31 -21.98 2.62
CA HIS A 51 -0.47 -23.06 2.02
C HIS A 51 -1.91 -22.57 1.71
N ALA A 52 -2.76 -23.41 1.13
CA ALA A 52 -4.10 -23.01 0.69
C ALA A 52 -4.98 -22.42 1.82
N GLY A 53 -4.88 -22.92 3.04
CA GLY A 53 -5.66 -22.48 4.20
C GLY A 53 -5.03 -21.35 5.03
N VAL A 54 -3.89 -20.79 4.60
CA VAL A 54 -3.09 -19.89 5.46
C VAL A 54 -3.84 -18.61 5.86
N VAL A 55 -4.67 -18.04 4.99
CA VAL A 55 -5.39 -16.78 5.28
C VAL A 55 -6.45 -16.98 6.36
N PRO A 56 -7.36 -17.98 6.28
CA PRO A 56 -8.25 -18.33 7.38
C PRO A 56 -7.53 -18.64 8.70
N GLU A 57 -6.39 -19.35 8.67
CA GLU A 57 -5.61 -19.65 9.88
C GLU A 57 -5.04 -18.40 10.54
N VAL A 58 -4.50 -17.47 9.74
CA VAL A 58 -4.02 -16.17 10.21
C VAL A 58 -5.17 -15.36 10.83
N GLY A 59 -6.34 -15.34 10.18
CA GLY A 59 -7.53 -14.65 10.69
C GLY A 59 -7.99 -15.22 12.02
N ALA A 60 -8.07 -16.55 12.13
CA ALA A 60 -8.42 -17.24 13.37
C ALA A 60 -7.44 -16.92 14.50
N ALA A 61 -6.13 -16.95 14.23
CA ALA A 61 -5.12 -16.61 15.23
C ALA A 61 -5.19 -15.12 15.67
N ALA A 62 -5.49 -14.21 14.76
CA ALA A 62 -5.68 -12.80 15.09
C ALA A 62 -6.95 -12.56 15.91
N LEU A 63 -8.05 -13.25 15.57
CA LEU A 63 -9.31 -13.23 16.32
C LEU A 63 -9.15 -13.84 17.71
N GLU A 64 -8.42 -14.95 17.85
CA GLU A 64 -8.14 -15.56 19.15
C GLU A 64 -7.38 -14.57 20.05
N ALA A 65 -6.35 -13.91 19.53
CA ALA A 65 -5.63 -12.87 20.27
C ALA A 65 -6.55 -11.70 20.64
N PHE A 66 -7.38 -11.24 19.69
CA PHE A 66 -8.36 -10.16 19.92
C PHE A 66 -9.36 -10.53 21.01
N ASP A 67 -10.07 -11.66 20.89
CA ASP A 67 -11.11 -12.10 21.81
C ASP A 67 -10.52 -12.41 23.21
N THR A 68 -9.27 -12.89 23.29
CA THR A 68 -8.58 -13.18 24.56
C THR A 68 -8.20 -11.91 25.34
N HIS A 69 -7.61 -10.92 24.65
CA HIS A 69 -7.00 -9.76 25.31
C HIS A 69 -7.83 -8.48 25.23
N LEU A 70 -8.80 -8.42 24.32
CA LEU A 70 -9.74 -7.31 24.12
C LEU A 70 -11.19 -7.82 24.11
N PRO A 71 -11.64 -8.56 25.15
CA PRO A 71 -12.95 -9.20 25.15
C PRO A 71 -14.12 -8.21 25.07
N ASP A 72 -13.89 -6.95 25.45
CA ASP A 72 -14.90 -5.91 25.45
C ASP A 72 -14.33 -4.51 25.12
N THR A 73 -15.24 -3.55 24.99
CA THR A 73 -14.95 -2.14 24.72
C THR A 73 -14.03 -1.50 25.77
N SER A 74 -14.15 -1.90 27.03
CA SER A 74 -13.34 -1.35 28.13
C SER A 74 -11.88 -1.79 28.01
N ALA A 75 -11.64 -3.05 27.67
CA ALA A 75 -10.31 -3.58 27.40
C ALA A 75 -9.66 -2.89 26.19
N LEU A 76 -10.41 -2.67 25.10
CA LEU A 76 -9.92 -1.90 23.94
C LEU A 76 -9.54 -0.47 24.34
N ALA A 77 -10.41 0.24 25.06
CA ALA A 77 -10.14 1.59 25.52
C ALA A 77 -8.95 1.65 26.50
N GLY A 78 -8.78 0.65 27.37
CA GLY A 78 -7.66 0.55 28.29
C GLY A 78 -6.31 0.36 27.59
N VAL A 79 -6.28 -0.38 26.48
CA VAL A 79 -5.05 -0.66 25.73
C VAL A 79 -4.72 0.46 24.74
N PHE A 80 -5.73 0.96 24.02
CA PHE A 80 -5.57 1.89 22.89
C PHE A 80 -6.14 3.29 23.12
N GLY A 81 -6.46 3.66 24.36
CA GLY A 81 -7.12 4.93 24.69
C GLY A 81 -6.41 6.17 24.12
N ASP A 82 -5.09 6.16 24.04
CA ASP A 82 -4.30 7.26 23.45
C ASP A 82 -4.65 7.53 21.97
N LEU A 83 -5.04 6.49 21.22
CA LEU A 83 -5.48 6.64 19.83
C LEU A 83 -6.88 7.26 19.72
N LEU A 84 -7.68 7.12 20.76
CA LEU A 84 -9.04 7.64 20.84
C LEU A 84 -9.10 9.02 21.49
N ALA A 85 -7.96 9.55 21.91
CA ALA A 85 -7.86 10.89 22.48
C ALA A 85 -8.45 11.92 21.51
N GLY A 86 -9.42 12.69 22.01
CA GLY A 86 -10.15 13.69 21.23
C GLY A 86 -11.46 13.20 20.60
N ALA A 87 -11.85 11.94 20.77
CA ALA A 87 -13.20 11.49 20.46
C ALA A 87 -14.23 12.23 21.33
N LEU A 88 -15.35 12.66 20.73
CA LEU A 88 -16.43 13.34 21.44
C LEU A 88 -17.14 12.41 22.44
N ASP A 89 -17.25 11.12 22.08
CA ASP A 89 -17.85 10.06 22.87
C ASP A 89 -16.91 8.84 22.81
N LEU A 90 -16.04 8.74 23.81
CA LEU A 90 -14.99 7.71 23.87
C LEU A 90 -15.57 6.29 23.92
N GLU A 91 -16.64 6.09 24.69
CA GLU A 91 -17.26 4.78 24.86
C GLU A 91 -17.88 4.29 23.55
N ARG A 92 -18.59 5.19 22.84
CA ARG A 92 -19.18 4.87 21.54
C ARG A 92 -18.12 4.57 20.49
N GLU A 93 -17.06 5.38 20.43
CA GLU A 93 -16.01 5.18 19.44
C GLU A 93 -15.23 3.89 19.70
N ALA A 94 -14.93 3.59 20.97
CA ALA A 94 -14.31 2.32 21.34
C ALA A 94 -15.21 1.12 20.98
N ALA A 95 -16.53 1.22 21.19
CA ALA A 95 -17.47 0.15 20.83
C ALA A 95 -17.55 -0.06 19.31
N SER A 96 -17.58 1.04 18.55
CA SER A 96 -17.54 1.00 17.08
C SER A 96 -16.26 0.35 16.58
N LEU A 97 -15.10 0.76 17.09
CA LEU A 97 -13.81 0.18 16.72
C LEU A 97 -13.70 -1.30 17.08
N HIS A 98 -14.18 -1.69 18.26
CA HIS A 98 -14.20 -3.09 18.68
C HIS A 98 -14.95 -3.96 17.65
N THR A 99 -16.14 -3.51 17.25
CA THR A 99 -16.98 -4.20 16.27
C THR A 99 -16.31 -4.25 14.89
N LEU A 100 -15.88 -3.09 14.37
CA LEU A 100 -15.30 -2.97 13.03
C LEU A 100 -14.02 -3.78 12.87
N VAL A 101 -13.14 -3.77 13.88
CA VAL A 101 -11.88 -4.53 13.85
C VAL A 101 -12.17 -6.02 13.89
N ARG A 102 -13.08 -6.47 14.77
CA ARG A 102 -13.45 -7.88 14.84
C ARG A 102 -14.03 -8.38 13.52
N ASP A 103 -14.92 -7.60 12.90
CA ASP A 103 -15.51 -7.92 11.59
C ASP A 103 -14.47 -7.95 10.47
N LYS A 104 -13.49 -7.04 10.50
CA LYS A 104 -12.38 -7.01 9.55
C LYS A 104 -11.53 -8.27 9.66
N LEU A 105 -11.14 -8.65 10.87
CA LEU A 105 -10.35 -9.87 11.13
C LEU A 105 -11.10 -11.13 10.71
N ALA A 106 -12.44 -11.14 10.80
CA ALA A 106 -13.26 -12.27 10.39
C ALA A 106 -13.44 -12.39 8.86
N ARG A 107 -13.60 -11.27 8.14
CA ARG A 107 -13.90 -11.29 6.69
C ARG A 107 -12.67 -11.13 5.79
N GLU A 108 -11.75 -10.25 6.15
CA GLU A 108 -10.59 -9.89 5.33
C GLU A 108 -9.37 -9.59 6.23
N PRO A 109 -8.84 -10.60 6.96
CA PRO A 109 -7.75 -10.41 7.90
C PRO A 109 -6.45 -9.97 7.21
N VAL A 110 -6.20 -10.47 6.00
CA VAL A 110 -4.99 -10.20 5.22
C VAL A 110 -5.35 -9.46 3.94
N GLU A 111 -4.89 -8.22 3.79
CA GLU A 111 -5.08 -7.45 2.55
C GLU A 111 -3.98 -7.70 1.53
N ASP A 112 -2.73 -7.85 1.99
CA ASP A 112 -1.56 -8.20 1.15
C ASP A 112 -0.72 -9.30 1.81
N LEU A 113 -0.51 -10.41 1.10
CA LEU A 113 0.32 -11.52 1.56
C LEU A 113 1.66 -11.56 0.81
N ARG A 114 2.76 -11.48 1.56
CA ARG A 114 4.12 -11.66 1.02
C ARG A 114 4.71 -13.01 1.41
N ILE A 115 4.86 -13.87 0.40
CA ILE A 115 5.51 -15.17 0.49
C ILE A 115 7.01 -14.94 0.48
N ASP A 116 7.65 -15.12 1.63
CA ASP A 116 9.05 -14.78 1.81
C ASP A 116 9.95 -15.97 1.54
N PHE A 117 10.74 -15.88 0.46
CA PHE A 117 11.85 -16.77 0.13
C PHE A 117 13.20 -16.15 0.48
N GLU A 118 13.23 -14.99 1.16
CA GLU A 118 14.47 -14.35 1.60
C GLU A 118 14.72 -14.62 3.09
N ASP A 119 14.81 -13.59 3.94
CA ASP A 119 15.33 -13.76 5.31
C ASP A 119 14.44 -14.63 6.20
N GLY A 120 13.13 -14.69 5.91
CA GLY A 120 12.17 -15.54 6.62
C GLY A 120 12.31 -17.03 6.30
N PHE A 121 12.80 -17.40 5.11
CA PHE A 121 12.94 -18.79 4.66
C PHE A 121 14.32 -19.34 5.02
N THR A 122 14.48 -19.78 6.28
CA THR A 122 15.83 -19.90 6.85
C THR A 122 16.61 -21.16 6.45
N GLN A 123 16.04 -22.15 5.73
CA GLN A 123 16.66 -23.43 5.30
C GLN A 123 17.62 -24.06 6.34
N ARG A 124 17.38 -23.82 7.63
CA ARG A 124 18.26 -24.25 8.71
C ARG A 124 18.14 -25.76 8.81
N GLY A 125 19.26 -26.45 8.68
CA GLY A 125 19.30 -27.92 8.66
C GLY A 125 19.25 -28.55 7.27
N VAL A 126 19.08 -27.77 6.20
CA VAL A 126 19.18 -28.29 4.81
C VAL A 126 20.65 -28.28 4.37
N PRO A 127 21.21 -29.43 3.93
CA PRO A 127 22.55 -29.52 3.36
C PRO A 127 22.76 -28.52 2.22
N ALA A 128 23.95 -27.90 2.14
CA ALA A 128 24.20 -26.80 1.20
C ALA A 128 23.96 -27.17 -0.27
N ASP A 129 24.28 -28.39 -0.66
CA ASP A 129 24.06 -28.96 -2.00
C ASP A 129 22.60 -29.35 -2.29
N ALA A 130 21.75 -29.40 -1.27
CA ALA A 130 20.32 -29.68 -1.39
C ALA A 130 19.44 -28.42 -1.36
N ARG A 131 19.96 -27.27 -0.91
CA ARG A 131 19.19 -26.03 -0.71
C ARG A 131 18.45 -25.55 -1.94
N ASP A 132 19.08 -25.59 -3.11
CA ASP A 132 18.42 -25.19 -4.37
C ASP A 132 17.22 -26.09 -4.71
N ARG A 133 17.33 -27.39 -4.45
CA ARG A 133 16.23 -28.35 -4.72
C ARG A 133 15.11 -28.21 -3.69
N ASP A 134 15.47 -27.93 -2.44
CA ASP A 134 14.53 -27.65 -1.36
C ASP A 134 13.72 -26.38 -1.63
N GLU A 135 14.38 -25.27 -1.98
CA GLU A 135 13.70 -24.01 -2.34
C GLU A 135 12.77 -24.19 -3.55
N ASP A 136 13.24 -24.89 -4.60
CA ASP A 136 12.40 -25.23 -5.78
C ASP A 136 11.15 -26.05 -5.41
N ALA A 137 11.28 -27.01 -4.48
CA ALA A 137 10.15 -27.82 -4.03
C ALA A 137 9.13 -26.97 -3.25
N HIS A 138 9.60 -25.99 -2.46
CA HIS A 138 8.74 -25.02 -1.80
C HIS A 138 8.02 -24.10 -2.80
N VAL A 139 8.73 -23.65 -3.86
CA VAL A 139 8.10 -22.90 -4.97
C VAL A 139 6.99 -23.72 -5.61
N ASP A 140 7.25 -24.98 -5.98
CA ASP A 140 6.26 -25.84 -6.63
C ASP A 140 5.03 -26.09 -5.75
N ARG A 141 5.26 -26.36 -4.47
CA ARG A 141 4.18 -26.58 -3.50
C ARG A 141 3.31 -25.35 -3.34
N VAL A 142 3.93 -24.19 -3.11
CA VAL A 142 3.20 -22.92 -2.96
C VAL A 142 2.43 -22.59 -4.24
N LEU A 143 3.03 -22.77 -5.42
CA LEU A 143 2.34 -22.56 -6.69
C LEU A 143 1.10 -23.45 -6.83
N ALA A 144 1.23 -24.73 -6.50
CA ALA A 144 0.10 -25.67 -6.54
C ALA A 144 -1.03 -25.23 -5.61
N ASP A 145 -0.69 -24.80 -4.39
CA ASP A 145 -1.66 -24.30 -3.41
C ASP A 145 -2.37 -23.03 -3.92
N LEU A 146 -1.62 -22.06 -4.47
CA LEU A 146 -2.20 -20.83 -5.02
C LEU A 146 -3.12 -21.10 -6.22
N VAL A 147 -2.74 -22.02 -7.10
CA VAL A 147 -3.57 -22.44 -8.24
C VAL A 147 -4.84 -23.11 -7.76
N ALA A 148 -4.75 -24.04 -6.81
CA ALA A 148 -5.91 -24.71 -6.24
C ALA A 148 -6.88 -23.73 -5.56
N THR A 149 -6.35 -22.81 -4.73
CA THR A 149 -7.15 -21.78 -4.05
C THR A 149 -7.86 -20.85 -5.04
N ARG A 150 -7.18 -20.47 -6.13
CA ARG A 150 -7.78 -19.65 -7.19
C ARG A 150 -8.90 -20.39 -7.91
N THR A 151 -8.65 -21.61 -8.39
CA THR A 151 -9.66 -22.41 -9.10
C THR A 151 -10.89 -22.67 -8.23
N ALA A 152 -10.70 -22.94 -6.94
CA ALA A 152 -11.80 -23.08 -5.99
C ALA A 152 -12.60 -21.77 -5.81
N SER A 153 -11.94 -20.62 -5.89
CA SER A 153 -12.59 -19.30 -5.77
C SER A 153 -13.38 -18.93 -7.03
N GLU A 154 -12.84 -19.20 -8.21
CA GLU A 154 -13.52 -18.96 -9.49
C GLU A 154 -14.80 -19.79 -9.63
N GLN A 155 -14.77 -21.06 -9.20
CA GLN A 155 -15.95 -21.95 -9.22
C GLN A 155 -17.11 -21.47 -8.33
N ARG A 156 -16.84 -20.63 -7.32
CA ARG A 156 -17.85 -20.08 -6.42
C ARG A 156 -18.56 -18.83 -6.97
N GLY A 157 -18.06 -18.25 -8.06
CA GLY A 157 -18.63 -17.05 -8.68
C GLY A 157 -18.35 -15.73 -7.91
N PRO A 158 -18.63 -14.58 -8.54
CA PRO A 158 -18.30 -13.25 -8.00
C PRO A 158 -19.09 -12.87 -6.74
N ASP A 159 -20.24 -13.51 -6.48
CA ASP A 159 -21.12 -13.20 -5.34
C ASP A 159 -20.48 -13.46 -3.96
N SER A 160 -19.40 -14.25 -3.88
CA SER A 160 -18.65 -14.47 -2.64
C SER A 160 -17.53 -13.44 -2.37
N SER A 161 -17.18 -12.62 -3.36
CA SER A 161 -16.16 -11.55 -3.24
C SER A 161 -16.76 -10.17 -2.93
N SER A 162 -18.10 -10.07 -2.96
CA SER A 162 -18.80 -8.87 -2.54
C SER A 162 -18.59 -8.66 -1.04
N LEU A 163 -17.96 -7.52 -0.70
CA LEU A 163 -17.85 -6.98 0.66
C LEU A 163 -19.22 -6.85 1.37
N SER A 164 -20.34 -7.06 0.66
CA SER A 164 -21.71 -7.01 1.17
C SER A 164 -22.22 -8.32 1.79
N SER A 165 -21.52 -9.46 1.67
CA SER A 165 -21.96 -10.68 2.36
C SER A 165 -21.47 -10.65 3.82
N SER A 166 -22.42 -10.66 4.76
CA SER A 166 -22.17 -10.60 6.21
C SER A 166 -21.72 -11.94 6.82
N THR A 167 -21.60 -13.00 6.00
CA THR A 167 -21.22 -14.33 6.46
C THR A 167 -19.72 -14.56 6.21
N PRO A 168 -18.90 -14.83 7.24
CA PRO A 168 -17.51 -15.19 7.05
C PRO A 168 -17.40 -16.46 6.20
N SER A 169 -16.67 -16.39 5.09
CA SER A 169 -16.33 -17.58 4.31
C SER A 169 -15.12 -18.26 4.95
N SER A 170 -15.29 -19.49 5.44
CA SER A 170 -14.18 -20.33 5.89
C SER A 170 -13.40 -20.96 4.72
N ALA A 171 -13.82 -20.69 3.47
CA ALA A 171 -13.22 -21.30 2.31
C ALA A 171 -11.89 -20.60 1.93
N PRO A 172 -10.86 -21.37 1.53
CA PRO A 172 -9.60 -20.82 1.01
C PRO A 172 -9.83 -19.80 -0.11
N SER A 173 -9.28 -18.59 0.05
CA SER A 173 -9.20 -17.57 -0.99
C SER A 173 -7.85 -16.86 -0.92
N LEU A 174 -7.42 -16.30 -2.07
CA LEU A 174 -6.27 -15.40 -2.09
C LEU A 174 -6.68 -14.04 -1.56
N PRO A 175 -5.78 -13.34 -0.83
CA PRO A 175 -6.03 -11.96 -0.45
C PRO A 175 -6.05 -11.04 -1.70
N PRO A 176 -6.66 -9.85 -1.60
CA PRO A 176 -6.75 -8.90 -2.73
C PRO A 176 -5.39 -8.57 -3.36
N PHE A 177 -4.33 -8.58 -2.56
CA PHE A 177 -2.95 -8.43 -3.00
C PHE A 177 -2.11 -9.58 -2.46
N TRP A 178 -1.14 -10.03 -3.25
CA TRP A 178 -0.28 -11.14 -2.88
C TRP A 178 0.97 -11.17 -3.76
N GLY A 179 2.02 -11.82 -3.30
CA GLY A 179 3.13 -12.20 -4.16
C GLY A 179 4.32 -12.68 -3.37
N LEU A 180 5.48 -12.78 -4.03
CA LEU A 180 6.69 -13.28 -3.40
C LEU A 180 7.73 -12.19 -3.16
N ARG A 181 8.48 -12.33 -2.08
CA ARG A 181 9.80 -11.71 -1.93
C ARG A 181 10.83 -12.80 -2.19
N PHE A 182 11.50 -12.70 -3.33
CA PHE A 182 12.54 -13.66 -3.76
C PHE A 182 13.94 -13.17 -3.39
N GLY A 183 14.96 -14.00 -3.59
CA GLY A 183 16.33 -13.62 -3.25
C GLY A 183 16.87 -12.39 -3.99
N SER A 184 17.66 -11.56 -3.30
CA SER A 184 18.18 -10.32 -3.89
C SER A 184 19.11 -10.56 -5.11
N LEU A 185 19.39 -9.50 -5.86
CA LEU A 185 20.33 -9.53 -6.99
C LEU A 185 21.80 -9.32 -6.60
N ASP A 186 22.14 -9.39 -5.31
CA ASP A 186 23.52 -9.50 -4.82
C ASP A 186 24.21 -10.76 -5.40
N PRO A 187 25.50 -10.73 -5.77
CA PRO A 187 26.19 -11.89 -6.35
C PRO A 187 26.01 -13.21 -5.58
N ARG A 188 25.86 -13.19 -4.25
CA ARG A 188 25.70 -14.39 -3.41
C ARG A 188 24.31 -15.01 -3.52
N THR A 189 23.27 -14.21 -3.73
CA THR A 189 21.86 -14.67 -3.79
C THR A 189 21.27 -14.61 -5.19
N ARG A 190 21.92 -13.91 -6.14
CA ARG A 190 21.37 -13.61 -7.47
C ARG A 190 20.90 -14.85 -8.22
N ARG A 191 21.71 -15.92 -8.26
CA ARG A 191 21.37 -17.12 -9.03
C ARG A 191 20.13 -17.81 -8.48
N ARG A 192 20.05 -17.98 -7.15
CA ARG A 192 18.86 -18.55 -6.48
C ARG A 192 17.63 -17.65 -6.65
N GLY A 193 17.78 -16.34 -6.44
CA GLY A 193 16.69 -15.38 -6.59
C GLY A 193 16.08 -15.37 -8.00
N ILE A 194 16.92 -15.37 -9.03
CA ILE A 194 16.47 -15.48 -10.43
C ILE A 194 15.74 -16.80 -10.67
N ARG A 195 16.27 -17.93 -10.19
CA ARG A 195 15.66 -19.24 -10.33
C ARG A 195 14.28 -19.30 -9.67
N THR A 196 14.18 -18.85 -8.43
CA THR A 196 12.92 -18.79 -7.66
C THR A 196 11.88 -17.91 -8.35
N PHE A 197 12.26 -16.69 -8.75
CA PHE A 197 11.34 -15.77 -9.43
C PHE A 197 10.86 -16.30 -10.78
N THR A 198 11.78 -16.77 -11.63
CA THR A 198 11.45 -17.28 -12.97
C THR A 198 10.60 -18.55 -12.91
N ARG A 199 10.92 -19.48 -11.99
CA ARG A 199 10.12 -20.69 -11.74
C ARG A 199 8.72 -20.34 -11.25
N PHE A 200 8.60 -19.41 -10.31
CA PHE A 200 7.31 -18.99 -9.76
C PHE A 200 6.42 -18.33 -10.84
N VAL A 201 6.95 -17.33 -11.55
CA VAL A 201 6.20 -16.62 -12.61
C VAL A 201 5.86 -17.55 -13.77
N GLY A 202 6.80 -18.39 -14.21
CA GLY A 202 6.56 -19.37 -15.27
C GLY A 202 5.47 -20.38 -14.89
N GLY A 203 5.50 -20.88 -13.65
CA GLY A 203 4.46 -21.78 -13.12
C GLY A 203 3.09 -21.11 -13.02
N LEU A 204 3.03 -19.87 -12.55
CA LEU A 204 1.78 -19.10 -12.52
C LEU A 204 1.20 -18.87 -13.92
N ALA A 205 2.04 -18.48 -14.88
CA ALA A 205 1.60 -18.24 -16.26
C ALA A 205 1.08 -19.54 -16.90
N ALA A 206 1.79 -20.66 -16.72
CA ALA A 206 1.36 -21.97 -17.20
C ALA A 206 0.01 -22.42 -16.58
N GLY A 207 -0.23 -22.06 -15.32
CA GLY A 207 -1.50 -22.28 -14.62
C GLY A 207 -2.60 -21.25 -14.92
N GLY A 208 -2.42 -20.35 -15.90
CA GLY A 208 -3.40 -19.31 -16.25
C GLY A 208 -3.53 -18.16 -15.25
N GLY A 209 -2.66 -18.13 -14.23
CA GLY A 209 -2.75 -17.21 -13.09
C GLY A 209 -2.29 -15.78 -13.36
N LEU A 210 -1.86 -15.45 -14.59
CA LEU A 210 -1.37 -14.11 -14.97
C LEU A 210 -2.11 -13.52 -16.20
N HIS A 211 -3.24 -14.10 -16.60
CA HIS A 211 -4.05 -13.58 -17.71
C HIS A 211 -5.29 -12.83 -17.20
N GLY A 212 -5.63 -11.71 -17.86
CA GLY A 212 -6.81 -10.91 -17.53
C GLY A 212 -6.84 -10.46 -16.07
N ASN A 213 -7.99 -10.60 -15.42
CA ASN A 213 -8.17 -10.22 -14.00
C ASN A 213 -7.38 -11.13 -13.03
N HIS A 214 -6.84 -12.26 -13.48
CA HIS A 214 -6.11 -13.19 -12.61
C HIS A 214 -4.71 -12.69 -12.25
N ALA A 215 -4.13 -11.78 -13.04
CA ALA A 215 -2.93 -11.05 -12.67
C ALA A 215 -3.18 -9.99 -11.59
N SER A 216 -4.44 -9.67 -11.30
CA SER A 216 -4.78 -8.65 -10.31
C SER A 216 -4.26 -9.05 -8.93
N GLY A 217 -3.67 -8.08 -8.25
CA GLY A 217 -3.12 -8.29 -6.92
C GLY A 217 -1.72 -8.89 -6.87
N PHE A 218 -1.18 -9.46 -7.96
CA PHE A 218 0.18 -10.03 -7.96
C PHE A 218 1.23 -8.92 -7.87
N ARG A 219 2.01 -8.94 -6.79
CA ARG A 219 3.05 -7.96 -6.46
C ARG A 219 4.30 -8.73 -6.02
N PRO A 220 5.32 -8.91 -6.87
CA PRO A 220 6.60 -9.43 -6.42
C PRO A 220 7.49 -8.32 -5.85
N THR A 221 8.28 -8.60 -4.80
CA THR A 221 9.27 -7.65 -4.26
C THR A 221 10.67 -8.03 -4.68
N LEU A 222 11.42 -7.06 -5.20
CA LEU A 222 12.87 -7.11 -5.33
C LEU A 222 13.53 -6.55 -4.05
N PRO A 223 14.16 -7.37 -3.21
CA PRO A 223 14.78 -6.91 -1.98
C PRO A 223 16.21 -6.44 -2.16
N LYS A 224 16.74 -5.77 -1.13
CA LYS A 224 18.16 -5.39 -0.96
C LYS A 224 18.77 -4.71 -2.19
N VAL A 225 18.00 -3.85 -2.86
CA VAL A 225 18.51 -3.09 -4.01
C VAL A 225 19.64 -2.19 -3.54
N THR A 226 20.75 -2.19 -4.27
CA THR A 226 21.94 -1.34 -4.01
C THR A 226 22.34 -0.49 -5.20
N SER A 227 21.72 -0.69 -6.37
CA SER A 227 22.04 0.06 -7.60
C SER A 227 20.87 0.14 -8.57
N VAL A 228 20.91 1.17 -9.43
CA VAL A 228 19.97 1.33 -10.55
C VAL A 228 20.08 0.16 -11.55
N ASP A 229 21.27 -0.42 -11.71
CA ASP A 229 21.49 -1.54 -12.63
C ASP A 229 20.77 -2.82 -12.19
N GLN A 230 20.60 -3.05 -10.89
CA GLN A 230 19.76 -4.16 -10.40
C GLN A 230 18.29 -3.96 -10.77
N VAL A 231 17.77 -2.73 -10.75
CA VAL A 231 16.40 -2.45 -11.21
C VAL A 231 16.27 -2.66 -12.72
N ARG A 232 17.25 -2.23 -13.52
CA ARG A 232 17.29 -2.51 -14.97
C ARG A 232 17.35 -4.01 -15.26
N ALA A 233 18.09 -4.77 -14.45
CA ALA A 233 18.13 -6.23 -14.54
C ALA A 233 16.76 -6.85 -14.22
N MET A 234 16.05 -6.36 -13.22
CA MET A 234 14.68 -6.78 -12.92
C MET A 234 13.72 -6.48 -14.07
N VAL A 235 13.79 -5.29 -14.69
CA VAL A 235 13.00 -4.96 -15.88
C VAL A 235 13.27 -5.94 -17.02
N ARG A 236 14.55 -6.29 -17.24
CA ARG A 236 14.92 -7.30 -18.24
C ARG A 236 14.32 -8.67 -17.91
N MET A 237 14.40 -9.12 -16.66
CA MET A 237 13.79 -10.38 -16.22
C MET A 237 12.27 -10.39 -16.49
N CYS A 238 11.57 -9.31 -16.16
CA CYS A 238 10.14 -9.19 -16.45
C CYS A 238 9.85 -9.28 -17.95
N ARG A 239 10.61 -8.57 -18.81
CA ARG A 239 10.41 -8.61 -20.26
C ARG A 239 10.68 -9.99 -20.85
N GLU A 240 11.75 -10.66 -20.42
CA GLU A 240 12.08 -12.02 -20.88
C GLU A 240 10.99 -13.02 -20.46
N LEU A 241 10.46 -12.91 -19.24
CA LEU A 241 9.35 -13.74 -18.78
C LEU A 241 8.06 -13.47 -19.55
N GLU A 242 7.68 -12.20 -19.72
CA GLU A 242 6.49 -11.83 -20.49
C GLU A 242 6.54 -12.39 -21.91
N GLN A 243 7.70 -12.28 -22.58
CA GLN A 243 7.90 -12.86 -23.91
C GLN A 243 7.82 -14.38 -23.89
N ALA A 244 8.49 -15.04 -22.93
CA ALA A 244 8.53 -16.50 -22.83
C ALA A 244 7.16 -17.11 -22.50
N THR A 245 6.30 -16.38 -21.79
CA THR A 245 4.97 -16.85 -21.37
C THR A 245 3.82 -16.22 -22.15
N GLY A 246 4.10 -15.39 -23.17
CA GLY A 246 3.09 -14.75 -24.00
C GLY A 246 2.22 -13.70 -23.28
N LEU A 247 2.74 -13.10 -22.20
CA LEU A 247 2.06 -11.99 -21.51
C LEU A 247 2.28 -10.67 -22.27
N ALA A 248 1.34 -9.74 -22.12
CA ALA A 248 1.49 -8.41 -22.69
C ALA A 248 2.67 -7.67 -22.01
N GLU A 249 3.27 -6.73 -22.74
CA GLU A 249 4.33 -5.90 -22.18
C GLU A 249 3.80 -5.14 -20.95
N ARG A 250 4.56 -5.16 -19.85
CA ARG A 250 4.23 -4.49 -18.58
C ARG A 250 3.08 -5.14 -17.79
N THR A 251 2.68 -6.37 -18.11
CA THR A 251 1.85 -7.17 -17.20
C THR A 251 2.54 -7.42 -15.87
N LEU A 252 3.86 -7.65 -15.87
CA LEU A 252 4.66 -7.85 -14.65
C LEU A 252 5.14 -6.50 -14.09
N GLY A 253 4.43 -6.03 -13.07
CA GLY A 253 4.91 -5.01 -12.14
C GLY A 253 5.74 -5.63 -11.00
N PHE A 254 6.46 -4.82 -10.25
CA PHE A 254 7.19 -5.22 -9.05
C PHE A 254 7.36 -4.07 -8.04
N GLU A 255 7.58 -4.44 -6.80
CA GLU A 255 7.90 -3.54 -5.70
C GLU A 255 9.41 -3.57 -5.42
N ILE A 256 9.94 -2.48 -4.90
CA ILE A 256 11.34 -2.35 -4.53
C ILE A 256 11.45 -2.20 -3.02
N GLN A 257 12.23 -3.06 -2.36
CA GLN A 257 12.57 -2.88 -0.95
C GLN A 257 13.74 -1.89 -0.84
N ILE A 258 13.46 -0.71 -0.29
CA ILE A 258 14.42 0.33 0.02
C ILE A 258 14.97 0.05 1.42
N GLU A 259 16.08 -0.65 1.47
CA GLU A 259 16.66 -1.14 2.73
C GLU A 259 18.18 -1.09 2.79
N THR A 260 18.80 -0.41 1.84
CA THR A 260 20.25 -0.17 1.83
C THR A 260 20.52 1.32 1.78
N PRO A 261 21.54 1.84 2.47
CA PRO A 261 21.92 3.24 2.37
C PRO A 261 22.21 3.68 0.93
N GLN A 262 22.74 2.77 0.12
CA GLN A 262 23.06 3.02 -1.29
C GLN A 262 21.81 3.23 -2.15
N SER A 263 20.66 2.63 -1.80
CA SER A 263 19.39 2.93 -2.45
C SER A 263 18.88 4.35 -2.16
N ILE A 264 19.30 4.94 -1.04
CA ILE A 264 18.98 6.33 -0.69
C ILE A 264 19.98 7.29 -1.32
N CYS A 265 21.28 7.08 -1.08
CA CYS A 265 22.35 7.97 -1.49
C CYS A 265 23.45 7.21 -2.25
N GLY A 266 23.69 7.62 -3.50
CA GLY A 266 24.75 7.09 -4.34
C GLY A 266 26.14 7.54 -3.88
N PRO A 267 27.21 6.90 -4.38
CA PRO A 267 28.58 7.26 -4.04
C PRO A 267 28.99 8.67 -4.49
N ASP A 268 28.23 9.26 -5.43
CA ASP A 268 28.39 10.63 -5.93
C ASP A 268 27.53 11.66 -5.15
N GLY A 269 26.84 11.23 -4.08
CA GLY A 269 25.91 12.06 -3.32
C GLY A 269 24.52 12.20 -3.95
N SER A 270 24.23 11.50 -5.06
CA SER A 270 22.92 11.59 -5.70
C SER A 270 21.84 10.81 -4.94
N ALA A 271 20.62 11.36 -4.86
CA ALA A 271 19.48 10.64 -4.32
C ALA A 271 18.99 9.60 -5.34
N LEU A 272 19.12 8.30 -5.01
CA LEU A 272 18.89 7.24 -6.00
C LEU A 272 17.43 6.78 -6.10
N VAL A 273 16.59 6.97 -5.09
CA VAL A 273 15.23 6.42 -5.07
C VAL A 273 14.41 6.81 -6.32
N ALA A 274 14.44 8.10 -6.72
CA ALA A 274 13.76 8.55 -7.94
C ALA A 274 14.34 7.90 -9.21
N ARG A 275 15.67 7.71 -9.26
CA ARG A 275 16.33 7.02 -10.36
C ARG A 275 15.92 5.54 -10.42
N LEU A 276 15.75 4.88 -9.27
CA LEU A 276 15.25 3.50 -9.19
C LEU A 276 13.82 3.42 -9.77
N VAL A 277 12.91 4.30 -9.33
CA VAL A 277 11.52 4.35 -9.82
C VAL A 277 11.47 4.51 -11.34
N HIS A 278 12.19 5.49 -11.90
CA HIS A 278 12.16 5.74 -13.33
C HIS A 278 12.90 4.67 -14.15
N ALA A 279 13.95 4.04 -13.60
CA ALA A 279 14.63 2.93 -14.24
C ALA A 279 13.79 1.65 -14.32
N ALA A 280 12.71 1.55 -13.53
CA ALA A 280 11.78 0.43 -13.56
C ALA A 280 10.85 0.43 -14.78
N ASP A 281 10.94 1.40 -15.70
CA ASP A 281 10.16 1.43 -16.96
C ASP A 281 8.65 1.25 -16.72
N ARG A 282 8.12 2.03 -15.75
CA ARG A 282 6.72 2.01 -15.31
C ARG A 282 6.23 0.69 -14.68
N ARG A 283 7.15 -0.20 -14.28
CA ARG A 283 6.83 -1.45 -13.58
C ARG A 283 6.93 -1.35 -12.07
N CYS A 284 7.56 -0.30 -11.54
CA CYS A 284 7.57 -0.07 -10.10
C CYS A 284 6.15 0.28 -9.65
N ILE A 285 5.57 -0.55 -8.79
CA ILE A 285 4.21 -0.34 -8.25
C ILE A 285 4.21 0.01 -6.76
N GLY A 286 5.33 -0.22 -6.07
CA GLY A 286 5.49 0.14 -4.66
C GLY A 286 6.95 0.20 -4.21
N LEU A 287 7.20 1.00 -3.16
CA LEU A 287 8.46 1.04 -2.42
C LEU A 287 8.19 0.63 -0.97
N HIS A 288 8.97 -0.33 -0.48
CA HIS A 288 8.85 -0.83 0.89
C HIS A 288 10.09 -0.44 1.70
N TYR A 289 9.92 0.20 2.85
CA TYR A 289 11.03 0.56 3.73
C TYR A 289 11.46 -0.63 4.60
N GLY A 290 12.69 -1.13 4.40
CA GLY A 290 13.24 -2.23 5.21
C GLY A 290 13.90 -1.71 6.49
N THR A 291 13.17 -1.75 7.61
CA THR A 291 13.57 -1.10 8.88
C THR A 291 14.91 -1.58 9.43
N TYR A 292 15.11 -2.90 9.52
CA TYR A 292 16.27 -3.46 10.21
C TYR A 292 17.53 -3.47 9.34
N ASP A 293 17.43 -3.93 8.10
CA ASP A 293 18.57 -3.93 7.15
C ASP A 293 19.12 -2.50 6.95
N TYR A 294 18.23 -1.52 6.75
CA TYR A 294 18.65 -0.13 6.57
C TYR A 294 19.32 0.44 7.82
N SER A 295 18.65 0.34 8.97
CA SER A 295 19.17 0.94 10.21
C SER A 295 20.46 0.26 10.69
N ALA A 296 20.57 -1.07 10.52
CA ALA A 296 21.81 -1.80 10.78
C ALA A 296 22.94 -1.33 9.86
N ALA A 297 22.68 -1.15 8.56
CA ALA A 297 23.67 -0.65 7.61
C ALA A 297 24.08 0.81 7.88
N CYS A 298 23.21 1.61 8.52
CA CYS A 298 23.53 2.93 9.04
C CYS A 298 24.31 2.91 10.38
N GLY A 299 24.59 1.73 10.94
CA GLY A 299 25.32 1.59 12.20
C GLY A 299 24.48 1.78 13.46
N ILE A 300 23.14 1.71 13.36
CA ILE A 300 22.27 1.79 14.53
C ILE A 300 22.30 0.45 15.27
N ALA A 301 22.65 0.50 16.56
CA ALA A 301 22.68 -0.68 17.41
C ALA A 301 21.27 -1.30 17.54
N ALA A 302 21.21 -2.63 17.65
CA ALA A 302 19.96 -3.40 17.59
C ALA A 302 18.86 -2.89 18.53
N GLU A 303 19.21 -2.51 19.76
CA GLU A 303 18.26 -1.96 20.77
C GLU A 303 17.56 -0.68 20.30
N TYR A 304 18.19 0.11 19.42
CA TYR A 304 17.67 1.39 18.94
C TYR A 304 17.12 1.32 17.51
N GLN A 305 17.11 0.14 16.89
CA GLN A 305 16.51 -0.03 15.56
C GLN A 305 14.99 0.05 15.68
N ALA A 306 14.41 1.12 15.13
CA ALA A 306 12.97 1.37 15.19
C ALA A 306 12.48 2.11 13.95
N MET A 307 11.19 1.94 13.64
CA MET A 307 10.53 2.61 12.53
C MET A 307 10.50 4.14 12.69
N ASP A 308 10.58 4.64 13.91
CA ASP A 308 10.55 6.07 14.26
C ASP A 308 11.94 6.65 14.59
N HIS A 309 13.02 5.90 14.34
CA HIS A 309 14.38 6.40 14.47
C HIS A 309 14.70 7.49 13.41
N PRO A 310 15.48 8.54 13.73
CA PRO A 310 15.80 9.61 12.78
C PRO A 310 16.39 9.16 11.42
N VAL A 311 17.19 8.09 11.38
CA VAL A 311 17.68 7.54 10.10
C VAL A 311 16.54 6.99 9.23
N ALA A 312 15.53 6.36 9.85
CA ALA A 312 14.34 5.88 9.17
C ALA A 312 13.52 7.04 8.62
N ASP A 313 13.41 8.12 9.39
CA ASP A 313 12.72 9.35 8.97
C ASP A 313 13.36 9.97 7.73
N HIS A 314 14.70 10.03 7.69
CA HIS A 314 15.41 10.52 6.51
C HIS A 314 15.11 9.67 5.26
N ALA A 315 15.26 8.33 5.36
CA ALA A 315 14.99 7.44 4.24
C ALA A 315 13.55 7.58 3.73
N LYS A 316 12.58 7.59 4.65
CA LYS A 316 11.16 7.70 4.32
C LYS A 316 10.80 9.04 3.70
N ALA A 317 11.37 10.15 4.16
CA ALA A 317 11.19 11.45 3.51
C ALA A 317 11.72 11.46 2.07
N VAL A 318 12.90 10.86 1.82
CA VAL A 318 13.45 10.73 0.45
C VAL A 318 12.54 9.86 -0.42
N MET A 319 12.04 8.74 0.11
CA MET A 319 11.09 7.87 -0.60
C MET A 319 9.80 8.60 -0.96
N GLN A 320 9.25 9.40 -0.05
CA GLN A 320 8.02 10.15 -0.27
C GLN A 320 8.13 11.15 -1.41
N VAL A 321 9.19 11.95 -1.40
CA VAL A 321 9.42 12.94 -2.46
C VAL A 321 9.68 12.23 -3.80
N ALA A 322 10.40 11.12 -3.79
CA ALA A 322 10.68 10.36 -5.01
C ALA A 322 9.44 9.67 -5.61
N ALA A 323 8.51 9.18 -4.77
CA ALA A 323 7.31 8.51 -5.22
C ALA A 323 6.17 9.47 -5.61
N ALA A 324 6.15 10.68 -5.06
CA ALA A 324 5.08 11.66 -5.29
C ALA A 324 4.81 11.88 -6.78
N GLY A 325 3.54 11.74 -7.18
CA GLY A 325 3.11 11.91 -8.57
C GLY A 325 3.47 10.77 -9.54
N THR A 326 4.24 9.77 -9.12
CA THR A 326 4.66 8.66 -10.01
C THR A 326 3.66 7.50 -10.08
N GLY A 327 2.69 7.46 -9.15
CA GLY A 327 1.75 6.35 -8.99
C GLY A 327 2.27 5.20 -8.14
N VAL A 328 3.52 5.27 -7.69
CA VAL A 328 4.17 4.26 -6.84
C VAL A 328 3.66 4.37 -5.40
N ALA A 329 3.17 3.25 -4.85
CA ALA A 329 2.72 3.16 -3.46
C ALA A 329 3.90 3.13 -2.47
N LEU A 330 3.66 3.58 -1.24
CA LEU A 330 4.66 3.53 -0.17
C LEU A 330 4.19 2.62 0.95
N SER A 331 5.10 1.77 1.42
CA SER A 331 4.90 0.85 2.54
C SER A 331 6.02 1.05 3.57
N ASP A 332 5.65 1.33 4.82
CA ASP A 332 6.61 1.39 5.94
C ASP A 332 7.00 -0.05 6.38
N GLY A 333 8.02 -0.18 7.20
CA GLY A 333 8.45 -1.48 7.74
C GLY A 333 7.57 -1.98 8.89
N SER A 334 8.14 -2.84 9.72
CA SER A 334 7.46 -3.39 10.92
C SER A 334 8.31 -3.26 12.19
N THR A 335 7.67 -3.54 13.32
CA THR A 335 8.34 -3.81 14.60
C THR A 335 8.58 -5.31 14.77
N ASN A 336 9.79 -5.68 15.22
CA ASN A 336 10.16 -7.06 15.56
C ASN A 336 9.77 -7.42 17.00
N ARG A 337 9.21 -6.48 17.76
CA ARG A 337 8.55 -6.77 19.04
C ARG A 337 7.18 -7.38 18.78
N LEU A 338 7.15 -8.71 18.72
CA LEU A 338 5.93 -9.45 18.42
C LEU A 338 4.99 -9.53 19.64
N PRO A 339 3.67 -9.36 19.46
CA PRO A 339 2.68 -9.59 20.50
C PRO A 339 2.42 -11.10 20.66
N VAL A 340 3.29 -11.78 21.41
CA VAL A 340 3.24 -13.23 21.68
C VAL A 340 3.48 -13.48 23.16
N GLY A 341 2.71 -14.39 23.76
CA GLY A 341 2.78 -14.74 25.17
C GLY A 341 1.56 -14.26 25.94
N GLU A 342 1.75 -13.96 27.22
CA GLU A 342 0.68 -13.48 28.11
C GLU A 342 0.42 -11.98 27.94
N ALA A 343 -0.61 -11.47 28.62
CA ALA A 343 -1.06 -10.09 28.49
C ALA A 343 0.03 -9.04 28.77
N ASP A 344 0.97 -9.31 29.68
CA ASP A 344 2.09 -8.43 30.02
C ASP A 344 3.11 -8.26 28.87
N ALA A 345 3.19 -9.24 27.96
CA ALA A 345 3.98 -9.16 26.73
C ALA A 345 3.16 -8.61 25.56
N VAL A 346 1.91 -9.07 25.42
CA VAL A 346 1.02 -8.76 24.29
C VAL A 346 0.60 -7.29 24.29
N LEU A 347 0.07 -6.78 25.40
CA LEU A 347 -0.52 -5.44 25.45
C LEU A 347 0.51 -4.34 25.16
N PRO A 348 1.73 -4.34 25.75
CA PRO A 348 2.75 -3.35 25.42
C PRO A 348 3.27 -3.47 23.98
N ALA A 349 3.33 -4.67 23.42
CA ALA A 349 3.73 -4.87 22.03
C ALA A 349 2.68 -4.28 21.06
N TRP A 350 1.39 -4.46 21.36
CA TRP A 350 0.30 -3.82 20.62
C TRP A 350 0.31 -2.31 20.74
N GLN A 351 0.51 -1.77 21.94
CA GLN A 351 0.62 -0.31 22.15
C GLN A 351 1.76 0.28 21.33
N LEU A 352 2.94 -0.36 21.38
CA LEU A 352 4.10 0.05 20.57
C LEU A 352 3.76 0.00 19.07
N HIS A 353 3.23 -1.12 18.59
CA HIS A 353 2.92 -1.29 17.18
C HIS A 353 1.88 -0.27 16.72
N ALA A 354 0.76 -0.13 17.44
CA ALA A 354 -0.31 0.81 17.11
C ALA A 354 0.17 2.27 17.07
N ARG A 355 1.04 2.68 18.01
CA ARG A 355 1.67 4.02 18.00
C ARG A 355 2.53 4.23 16.76
N LEU A 356 3.32 3.24 16.35
CA LEU A 356 4.15 3.31 15.15
C LEU A 356 3.29 3.36 13.87
N VAL A 357 2.19 2.62 13.82
CA VAL A 357 1.21 2.64 12.73
C VAL A 357 0.52 4.00 12.63
N ASP A 358 -0.01 4.54 13.73
CA ASP A 358 -0.66 5.87 13.74
C ASP A 358 0.32 6.97 13.27
N ARG A 359 1.58 6.90 13.71
CA ARG A 359 2.64 7.80 13.25
C ARG A 359 2.92 7.67 11.75
N SER A 360 2.98 6.43 11.23
CA SER A 360 3.16 6.16 9.80
C SER A 360 2.03 6.79 8.97
N LEU A 361 0.77 6.60 9.40
CA LEU A 361 -0.42 7.15 8.76
C LEU A 361 -0.42 8.68 8.73
N ARG A 362 -0.13 9.33 9.87
CA ARG A 362 -0.01 10.79 9.96
C ARG A 362 1.08 11.37 9.07
N ARG A 363 2.08 10.57 8.73
CA ARG A 363 3.17 10.98 7.84
C ARG A 363 2.90 10.66 6.38
N GLY A 364 1.80 10.00 6.04
CA GLY A 364 1.45 9.67 4.65
C GLY A 364 1.99 8.32 4.15
N PHE A 365 2.38 7.43 5.05
CA PHE A 365 2.63 6.01 4.76
C PHE A 365 1.42 5.20 5.19
N TYR A 366 0.55 4.89 4.22
CA TYR A 366 -0.75 4.25 4.45
C TYR A 366 -0.74 2.72 4.44
N GLN A 367 0.42 2.13 4.16
CA GLN A 367 0.68 0.70 4.20
C GLN A 367 1.90 0.44 5.09
N GLY A 368 1.95 -0.68 5.78
CA GLY A 368 3.13 -1.11 6.53
C GLY A 368 3.27 -2.63 6.56
N TRP A 369 4.34 -3.16 7.15
CA TRP A 369 4.53 -4.60 7.26
C TRP A 369 4.02 -5.12 8.59
N ASP A 370 3.52 -6.35 8.58
CA ASP A 370 3.28 -7.14 9.78
C ASP A 370 4.02 -8.47 9.65
N LEU A 371 4.57 -8.95 10.76
CA LEU A 371 5.41 -10.15 10.86
C LEU A 371 4.70 -11.29 11.61
N HIS A 372 3.55 -11.01 12.22
CA HIS A 372 2.80 -11.98 13.03
C HIS A 372 1.28 -11.73 12.95
N PRO A 373 0.43 -12.77 12.91
CA PRO A 373 -1.04 -12.61 12.88
C PRO A 373 -1.60 -11.69 13.97
N ALA A 374 -1.09 -11.81 15.20
CA ALA A 374 -1.56 -10.95 16.29
C ALA A 374 -1.24 -9.45 16.10
N GLN A 375 -0.31 -9.06 15.20
CA GLN A 375 -0.11 -7.63 14.88
C GLN A 375 -1.28 -7.03 14.09
N LEU A 376 -2.05 -7.86 13.37
CA LEU A 376 -3.23 -7.43 12.61
C LEU A 376 -4.27 -6.71 13.49
N VAL A 377 -4.39 -7.13 14.76
CA VAL A 377 -5.25 -6.46 15.76
C VAL A 377 -4.88 -4.99 15.89
N SER A 378 -3.66 -4.72 16.37
CA SER A 378 -3.15 -3.35 16.54
C SER A 378 -3.06 -2.55 15.22
N ARG A 379 -2.84 -3.22 14.08
CA ARG A 379 -2.86 -2.61 12.73
C ARG A 379 -4.21 -2.00 12.43
N TYR A 380 -5.28 -2.80 12.53
CA TYR A 380 -6.63 -2.35 12.19
C TYR A 380 -7.17 -1.36 13.23
N VAL A 381 -6.89 -1.57 14.52
CA VAL A 381 -7.26 -0.58 15.56
C VAL A 381 -6.65 0.79 15.26
N ALA A 382 -5.33 0.86 15.03
CA ALA A 382 -4.66 2.12 14.73
C ALA A 382 -5.14 2.76 13.43
N THR A 383 -5.35 1.95 12.39
CA THR A 383 -5.80 2.44 11.08
C THR A 383 -7.21 2.98 11.13
N TYR A 384 -8.13 2.28 11.78
CA TYR A 384 -9.52 2.71 11.88
C TYR A 384 -9.65 3.93 12.79
N ALA A 385 -8.97 3.93 13.95
CA ALA A 385 -8.95 5.11 14.82
C ALA A 385 -8.40 6.34 14.10
N PHE A 386 -7.39 6.20 13.23
CA PHE A 386 -6.85 7.29 12.43
C PHE A 386 -7.90 7.92 11.50
N TYR A 387 -8.62 7.12 10.73
CA TYR A 387 -9.64 7.64 9.81
C TYR A 387 -10.84 8.21 10.56
N ARG A 388 -11.40 7.43 11.51
CA ARG A 388 -12.64 7.80 12.22
C ARG A 388 -12.50 9.08 13.04
N ARG A 389 -11.34 9.30 13.67
CA ARG A 389 -11.02 10.55 14.38
C ARG A 389 -11.11 11.80 13.51
N SER A 390 -10.78 11.70 12.22
CA SER A 390 -10.66 12.87 11.33
C SER A 390 -11.73 12.95 10.24
N LEU A 391 -12.51 11.89 10.04
CA LEU A 391 -13.61 11.83 9.08
C LEU A 391 -14.65 12.95 9.27
N PRO A 392 -15.16 13.25 10.48
CA PRO A 392 -16.16 14.31 10.64
C PRO A 392 -15.68 15.68 10.17
N THR A 393 -14.45 16.06 10.52
CA THR A 393 -13.85 17.33 10.08
C THR A 393 -13.53 17.31 8.58
N ALA A 394 -13.02 16.19 8.06
CA ALA A 394 -12.73 16.06 6.64
C ALA A 394 -14.01 16.15 5.78
N GLY A 395 -15.08 15.49 6.23
CA GLY A 395 -16.38 15.50 5.58
C GLY A 395 -17.02 16.89 5.55
N ALA A 396 -17.06 17.57 6.70
CA ALA A 396 -17.60 18.94 6.79
C ALA A 396 -16.85 19.93 5.87
N ARG A 397 -15.52 19.80 5.77
CA ARG A 397 -14.70 20.60 4.85
C ARG A 397 -15.01 20.30 3.39
N LEU A 398 -15.16 19.02 3.04
CA LEU A 398 -15.47 18.60 1.67
C LEU A 398 -16.88 19.01 1.25
N SER A 399 -17.87 18.84 2.13
CA SER A 399 -19.25 19.30 1.94
C SER A 399 -19.30 20.82 1.70
N ALA A 400 -18.57 21.60 2.50
CA ALA A 400 -18.47 23.05 2.32
C ALA A 400 -17.83 23.43 0.97
N TYR A 401 -16.75 22.76 0.57
CA TYR A 401 -16.09 22.97 -0.73
C TYR A 401 -17.03 22.66 -1.92
N LEU A 402 -17.88 21.63 -1.80
CA LEU A 402 -18.82 21.24 -2.84
C LEU A 402 -20.07 22.14 -2.92
N GLY A 403 -20.28 23.04 -1.95
CA GLY A 403 -21.51 23.83 -1.85
C GLY A 403 -22.73 23.01 -1.43
N SER A 404 -22.53 21.74 -1.03
CA SER A 404 -23.55 20.85 -0.51
C SER A 404 -23.78 21.19 0.96
N THR A 405 -24.62 22.18 1.27
CA THR A 405 -24.98 22.46 2.67
C THR A 405 -25.90 21.37 3.20
N VAL A 406 -25.33 20.38 3.90
CA VAL A 406 -26.11 19.49 4.76
C VAL A 406 -26.47 20.28 6.03
N ASP A 407 -27.77 20.54 6.23
CA ASP A 407 -28.38 21.09 7.46
C ASP A 407 -27.97 22.49 7.96
N GLY A 408 -27.61 23.42 7.06
CA GLY A 408 -27.44 24.84 7.46
C GLY A 408 -26.35 25.09 8.51
N ARG A 409 -25.51 24.08 8.81
CA ARG A 409 -24.30 24.26 9.60
C ARG A 409 -23.32 25.02 8.73
N ALA A 410 -23.06 26.26 9.13
CA ALA A 410 -22.08 27.13 8.50
C ALA A 410 -20.79 26.35 8.17
N GLY A 411 -20.26 26.55 6.97
CA GLY A 411 -19.03 25.90 6.49
C GLY A 411 -17.92 25.93 7.53
N SER A 412 -16.96 24.99 7.46
CA SER A 412 -15.96 24.83 8.52
C SER A 412 -15.25 26.16 8.81
N ALA A 413 -15.63 26.81 9.91
CA ALA A 413 -15.12 28.12 10.26
C ALA A 413 -13.59 28.02 10.39
N GLY A 414 -12.87 28.77 9.56
CA GLY A 414 -11.40 28.86 9.60
C GLY A 414 -10.62 28.08 8.54
N TYR A 415 -11.27 27.38 7.60
CA TYR A 415 -10.59 26.77 6.44
C TYR A 415 -11.02 27.42 5.12
N LEU A 416 -10.03 27.71 4.26
CA LEU A 416 -10.24 28.06 2.86
C LEU A 416 -9.68 26.91 2.02
N ASP A 417 -10.56 25.99 1.62
CA ASP A 417 -10.17 24.81 0.86
C ASP A 417 -10.05 25.11 -0.64
N GLU A 418 -8.98 24.62 -1.25
CA GLU A 418 -8.63 24.77 -2.67
C GLU A 418 -8.73 23.41 -3.37
N PRO A 419 -8.67 23.32 -4.72
CA PRO A 419 -8.75 22.04 -5.42
C PRO A 419 -7.74 20.98 -4.92
N ALA A 420 -6.54 21.40 -4.50
CA ALA A 420 -5.54 20.51 -3.94
C ALA A 420 -5.95 19.91 -2.58
N THR A 421 -6.52 20.71 -1.68
CA THR A 421 -6.96 20.23 -0.37
C THR A 421 -8.25 19.43 -0.48
N ALA A 422 -9.20 19.83 -1.34
CA ALA A 422 -10.39 19.04 -1.65
C ALA A 422 -10.04 17.64 -2.18
N ARG A 423 -9.02 17.55 -3.06
CA ARG A 423 -8.50 16.27 -3.55
C ARG A 423 -7.93 15.41 -2.43
N ALA A 424 -7.16 16.00 -1.52
CA ALA A 424 -6.60 15.29 -0.37
C ALA A 424 -7.71 14.79 0.59
N LEU A 425 -8.74 15.59 0.83
CA LEU A 425 -9.92 15.22 1.61
C LEU A 425 -10.70 14.07 0.96
N ALA A 426 -10.89 14.11 -0.36
CA ALA A 426 -11.53 13.02 -1.10
C ALA A 426 -10.70 11.73 -1.05
N ASP A 427 -9.36 11.81 -1.19
CA ASP A 427 -8.47 10.64 -1.05
C ASP A 427 -8.54 10.05 0.35
N PHE A 428 -8.58 10.89 1.38
CA PHE A 428 -8.75 10.46 2.77
C PHE A 428 -10.06 9.69 2.98
N CYS A 429 -11.19 10.21 2.48
CA CYS A 429 -12.49 9.55 2.58
C CYS A 429 -12.50 8.21 1.83
N VAL A 430 -11.95 8.17 0.61
CA VAL A 430 -11.87 6.92 -0.17
C VAL A 430 -11.01 5.87 0.52
N ARG A 431 -9.88 6.25 1.13
CA ARG A 431 -9.06 5.29 1.89
C ARG A 431 -9.78 4.75 3.12
N ALA A 432 -10.59 5.57 3.79
CA ALA A 432 -11.42 5.11 4.90
C ALA A 432 -12.44 4.05 4.45
N LEU A 433 -13.07 4.25 3.29
CA LEU A 433 -13.96 3.28 2.67
C LEU A 433 -13.21 2.00 2.25
N ASP A 434 -12.10 2.15 1.53
CA ASP A 434 -11.32 1.04 0.97
C ASP A 434 -10.78 0.09 2.05
N CYS A 435 -10.40 0.59 3.23
CA CYS A 435 -9.93 -0.24 4.33
C CYS A 435 -11.06 -0.79 5.21
N GLY A 436 -12.26 -0.19 5.16
CA GLY A 436 -13.42 -0.57 5.99
C GLY A 436 -13.54 0.19 7.31
N ALA A 437 -12.85 1.33 7.47
CA ALA A 437 -12.96 2.17 8.66
C ALA A 437 -14.29 2.96 8.73
N ALA A 438 -14.94 3.14 7.58
CA ALA A 438 -16.25 3.76 7.44
C ALA A 438 -17.04 3.11 6.30
N THR A 439 -18.36 3.24 6.36
CA THR A 439 -19.30 2.81 5.33
C THR A 439 -19.56 3.92 4.32
N ASP A 440 -20.05 3.55 3.12
CA ASP A 440 -20.45 4.53 2.11
C ASP A 440 -21.51 5.50 2.66
N ALA A 441 -22.47 5.01 3.45
CA ALA A 441 -23.52 5.83 4.07
C ALA A 441 -22.97 6.86 5.07
N GLU A 442 -22.04 6.47 5.94
CA GLU A 442 -21.38 7.41 6.87
C GLU A 442 -20.63 8.52 6.11
N VAL A 443 -19.92 8.16 5.04
CA VAL A 443 -19.16 9.13 4.24
C VAL A 443 -20.08 10.04 3.44
N GLU A 444 -21.14 9.50 2.83
CA GLU A 444 -22.13 10.28 2.09
C GLU A 444 -22.87 11.26 3.00
N GLU A 445 -23.26 10.85 4.22
CA GLU A 445 -23.87 11.72 5.23
C GLU A 445 -22.94 12.89 5.61
N LEU A 446 -21.64 12.61 5.79
CA LEU A 446 -20.66 13.61 6.20
C LEU A 446 -20.24 14.57 5.09
N THR A 447 -20.18 14.09 3.84
CA THR A 447 -19.60 14.83 2.70
C THR A 447 -20.64 15.37 1.73
N GLY A 448 -21.85 14.80 1.70
CA GLY A 448 -22.83 15.00 0.64
C GLY A 448 -22.39 14.44 -0.72
N ALA A 449 -21.42 13.52 -0.76
CA ALA A 449 -20.83 12.98 -1.98
C ALA A 449 -20.73 11.45 -1.92
N ASP A 450 -21.21 10.80 -2.98
CA ASP A 450 -21.07 9.35 -3.16
C ASP A 450 -19.62 8.96 -3.54
N ARG A 451 -19.33 7.65 -3.51
CA ARG A 451 -18.02 7.11 -3.90
C ARG A 451 -17.57 7.58 -5.28
N ALA A 452 -18.49 7.63 -6.25
CA ALA A 452 -18.17 8.03 -7.62
C ALA A 452 -17.77 9.51 -7.71
N ALA A 453 -18.39 10.39 -6.92
CA ALA A 453 -18.03 11.80 -6.81
C ALA A 453 -16.65 11.98 -6.17
N LEU A 454 -16.37 11.25 -5.09
CA LEU A 454 -15.05 11.27 -4.44
C LEU A 454 -13.94 10.81 -5.41
N ASP A 455 -14.17 9.73 -6.17
CA ASP A 455 -13.19 9.24 -7.14
C ASP A 455 -12.96 10.21 -8.32
N ARG A 456 -13.97 11.01 -8.69
CA ARG A 456 -13.79 12.11 -9.66
C ARG A 456 -12.90 13.22 -9.08
N LEU A 457 -13.12 13.63 -7.83
CA LEU A 457 -12.33 14.67 -7.16
C LEU A 457 -10.86 14.27 -6.96
N ARG A 458 -10.58 12.97 -6.80
CA ARG A 458 -9.22 12.43 -6.63
C ARG A 458 -8.37 12.50 -7.90
N ARG A 459 -8.97 12.65 -9.08
CA ARG A 459 -8.24 12.70 -10.35
C ARG A 459 -7.71 14.12 -10.60
N PRO A 460 -6.44 14.28 -11.00
CA PRO A 460 -5.96 15.58 -11.43
C PRO A 460 -6.76 16.03 -12.65
N ARG A 461 -7.20 17.30 -12.69
CA ARG A 461 -7.77 17.87 -13.91
C ARG A 461 -6.65 18.02 -14.92
N SER A 462 -6.58 17.15 -15.92
CA SER A 462 -5.63 17.32 -17.03
C SER A 462 -6.03 18.58 -17.81
N GLY A 463 -5.15 19.59 -17.81
CA GLY A 463 -5.41 20.97 -18.24
C GLY A 463 -5.78 21.23 -19.70
N ARG A 464 -6.33 20.25 -20.43
CA ARG A 464 -6.76 20.44 -21.84
C ARG A 464 -8.19 20.04 -22.15
N ALA A 465 -8.86 19.20 -21.34
CA ALA A 465 -10.18 18.66 -21.70
C ALA A 465 -11.38 19.42 -21.09
N ASP A 466 -11.20 20.07 -19.94
CA ASP A 466 -12.34 20.57 -19.14
C ASP A 466 -12.60 22.09 -19.23
N LEU A 467 -11.70 22.87 -19.83
CA LEU A 467 -11.89 24.32 -19.99
C LEU A 467 -13.05 24.66 -20.96
N ALA A 468 -13.53 23.69 -21.74
CA ALA A 468 -14.73 23.85 -22.56
C ALA A 468 -16.04 23.67 -21.77
N ALA A 469 -16.01 23.09 -20.56
CA ALA A 469 -17.22 22.73 -19.81
C ALA A 469 -17.72 23.84 -18.86
N HIS A 470 -17.03 24.98 -18.77
CA HIS A 470 -17.38 26.11 -17.91
C HIS A 470 -17.18 27.47 -18.62
N ARG A 471 -17.69 27.61 -19.85
CA ARG A 471 -18.09 28.94 -20.33
C ARG A 471 -19.53 29.19 -19.87
N PRO A 472 -19.81 30.18 -19.01
CA PRO A 472 -21.18 30.63 -18.81
C PRO A 472 -21.72 31.10 -20.17
N ALA A 473 -22.95 30.69 -20.50
CA ALA A 473 -23.62 31.12 -21.72
C ALA A 473 -23.65 32.65 -21.75
N GLU A 474 -22.98 33.25 -22.74
CA GLU A 474 -23.12 34.67 -23.03
C GLU A 474 -24.60 34.94 -23.33
N SER A 475 -25.22 35.78 -22.51
CA SER A 475 -26.55 36.30 -22.75
C SER A 475 -26.51 37.18 -23.99
N THR A 476 -27.01 36.69 -25.12
CA THR A 476 -27.40 37.53 -26.24
C THR A 476 -28.64 38.32 -25.85
N THR A 477 -28.48 39.65 -25.83
CA THR A 477 -29.56 40.66 -25.88
C THR A 477 -30.44 40.52 -27.10
#